data_AF-A0A7X0J0U3-F1
#
_entry.id   AF-A0A7X0J0U3-F1
#
_cell.length_a   1.000
_cell.length_b   1.000
_cell.length_c   1.000
_cell.angle_alpha   90.00
_cell.angle_beta   90.00
_cell.angle_gamma   90.00
#
_symmetry.space_group_name_H-M   'P 1'
#
loop_
_entity.id
_entity.type
_entity.pdbx_description
1 polymer ?
#
loop_
_entity_poly.entity_id
_entity_poly.type
_entity_poly.pdbx_seq_one_letter_code
_entity_poly.pdbx_strand_id
1 'polypeptide(L)'
;MLTSQEKLLLNEISKGNEKSFRKLYDSYFHQVTAYVFKISKSDEVTVEIVQDVFLKLWQNREALTYVENIKGYIYSISRNRSIDYLRKLAKEVDLIKVLAAHHQQYDNNVDQKINANDLQLIIEQALYFLSDPKKKIFQMSKIDGMSHDEIAELMHLSKSTVKNHLSETLKYLRQYFKDRPEHEYLLILLVINLLN
;
A
#
# COMPACT_ATOMS: atom_id res chain seq x y z
N MET A 1 22.66 -9.98 1.73
CA MET A 1 23.73 -9.00 1.96
C MET A 1 24.23 -8.51 0.62
N LEU A 2 24.58 -7.22 0.51
CA LEU A 2 25.19 -6.68 -0.71
C LEU A 2 26.55 -7.32 -0.99
N THR A 3 26.81 -7.59 -2.27
CA THR A 3 28.13 -7.95 -2.79
C THR A 3 29.09 -6.76 -2.70
N SER A 4 30.40 -7.02 -2.70
CA SER A 4 31.42 -5.96 -2.72
C SER A 4 31.26 -5.02 -3.92
N GLN A 5 30.84 -5.57 -5.07
CA GLN A 5 30.59 -4.80 -6.29
C GLN A 5 29.40 -3.86 -6.15
N GLU A 6 28.30 -4.31 -5.51
CA GLU A 6 27.14 -3.45 -5.24
C GLU A 6 27.48 -2.35 -4.25
N LYS A 7 28.25 -2.64 -3.20
CA LYS A 7 28.70 -1.61 -2.24
C LYS A 7 29.52 -0.52 -2.93
N LEU A 8 30.45 -0.91 -3.81
CA LEU A 8 31.22 0.05 -4.61
C LEU A 8 30.32 0.88 -5.53
N LEU A 9 29.34 0.25 -6.19
CA LEU A 9 28.39 0.95 -7.04
C LEU A 9 27.59 2.01 -6.25
N LEU A 10 27.07 1.65 -5.08
CA LEU A 10 26.31 2.59 -4.22
C LEU A 10 27.19 3.73 -3.70
N ASN A 11 28.44 3.45 -3.35
CA ASN A 11 29.39 4.49 -2.94
C ASN A 11 29.67 5.48 -4.07
N GLU A 12 29.87 5.01 -5.30
CA GLU A 12 30.04 5.89 -6.46
C GLU A 12 28.79 6.74 -6.73
N ILE A 13 27.60 6.15 -6.61
CA ILE A 13 26.34 6.88 -6.75
C ILE A 13 26.22 7.97 -5.68
N SER A 14 26.61 7.69 -4.43
CA SER A 14 26.54 8.65 -3.33
C SER A 14 27.36 9.91 -3.59
N LYS A 15 28.46 9.78 -4.35
CA LYS A 15 29.33 10.88 -4.77
C LYS A 15 28.84 11.61 -6.02
N GLY A 16 27.66 11.28 -6.54
CA GLY A 16 27.09 11.90 -7.74
C GLY A 16 27.54 11.28 -9.07
N ASN A 17 28.03 10.05 -9.08
CA ASN A 17 28.40 9.38 -10.34
C ASN A 17 27.14 8.94 -11.13
N GLU A 18 26.74 9.76 -12.10
CA GLU A 18 25.57 9.51 -12.96
C GLU A 18 25.66 8.20 -13.75
N LYS A 19 26.86 7.80 -14.19
CA LYS A 19 27.05 6.55 -14.94
C LYS A 19 26.79 5.33 -14.05
N SER A 20 27.22 5.38 -12.80
CA SER A 20 26.91 4.35 -11.81
C SER A 20 25.42 4.31 -11.48
N PHE A 21 24.77 5.47 -11.40
CA PHE A 21 23.33 5.54 -11.19
C PHE A 21 22.56 4.99 -12.38
N ARG A 22 22.99 5.26 -13.61
CA ARG A 22 22.40 4.69 -14.82
C ARG A 22 22.44 3.17 -14.83
N LYS A 23 23.55 2.56 -14.39
CA LYS A 23 23.64 1.09 -14.24
C LYS A 23 22.62 0.54 -13.25
N LEU A 24 22.43 1.23 -12.12
CA LEU A 24 21.40 0.87 -11.15
C LEU A 24 20.00 0.99 -11.77
N TYR A 25 19.72 2.12 -12.43
CA TYR A 25 18.46 2.35 -13.12
C TYR A 25 18.14 1.24 -14.12
N ASP A 26 19.05 0.96 -15.06
CA ASP A 26 18.83 -0.05 -16.10
C ASP A 26 18.60 -1.46 -15.50
N SER A 27 19.25 -1.78 -14.38
CA SER A 27 19.10 -3.07 -13.69
C SER A 27 17.73 -3.27 -13.05
N TYR A 28 17.11 -2.19 -12.56
CA TYR A 28 15.87 -2.26 -11.78
C TYR A 28 14.64 -1.74 -12.53
N PHE A 29 14.81 -0.96 -13.60
CA PHE A 29 13.73 -0.28 -14.32
C PHE A 29 12.56 -1.21 -14.64
N HIS A 30 12.81 -2.29 -15.39
CA HIS A 30 11.74 -3.22 -15.78
C HIS A 30 11.04 -3.89 -14.59
N GLN A 31 11.78 -4.23 -13.54
CA GLN A 31 11.25 -4.90 -12.36
C GLN A 31 10.38 -3.96 -11.52
N VAL A 32 10.79 -2.70 -11.40
CA VAL A 32 10.05 -1.65 -10.70
C VAL A 32 8.81 -1.27 -11.49
N THR A 33 8.91 -1.07 -12.81
CA THR A 33 7.77 -0.79 -13.69
C THR A 33 6.71 -1.89 -13.59
N ALA A 34 7.10 -3.16 -13.73
CA ALA A 34 6.17 -4.28 -13.62
C ALA A 34 5.52 -4.37 -12.23
N TYR A 35 6.26 -4.05 -11.17
CA TYR A 35 5.73 -4.06 -9.81
C TYR A 35 4.74 -2.92 -9.55
N VAL A 36 5.08 -1.70 -9.97
CA VAL A 36 4.23 -0.53 -9.86
C VAL A 36 2.95 -0.72 -10.67
N PHE A 37 3.06 -1.21 -11.91
CA PHE A 37 1.91 -1.48 -12.78
C PHE A 37 0.94 -2.48 -12.19
N LYS A 38 1.44 -3.54 -11.53
CA LYS A 38 0.57 -4.51 -10.84
C LYS A 38 -0.31 -3.86 -9.78
N ILE A 39 0.11 -2.73 -9.22
CA ILE A 39 -0.57 -2.00 -8.16
C ILE A 39 -1.44 -0.87 -8.74
N SER A 40 -0.88 -0.01 -9.59
CA SER A 40 -1.56 1.16 -10.16
C SER A 40 -2.58 0.79 -11.24
N LYS A 41 -2.37 -0.32 -11.96
CA LYS A 41 -3.16 -0.76 -13.12
C LYS A 41 -3.34 0.31 -14.21
N SER A 42 -2.44 1.29 -14.27
CA SER A 42 -2.44 2.40 -15.23
C SER A 42 -1.02 2.65 -15.73
N ASP A 43 -0.84 2.68 -17.05
CA ASP A 43 0.48 2.91 -17.67
C ASP A 43 1.01 4.30 -17.37
N GLU A 44 0.17 5.33 -17.50
CA GLU A 44 0.53 6.73 -17.25
C GLU A 44 1.05 6.92 -15.82
N VAL A 45 0.28 6.42 -14.85
CA VAL A 45 0.61 6.49 -13.43
C VAL A 45 1.84 5.64 -13.11
N THR A 46 2.02 4.52 -13.80
CA THR A 46 3.20 3.68 -13.63
C THR A 46 4.45 4.45 -14.02
N VAL A 47 4.43 5.12 -15.18
CA VAL A 47 5.55 5.93 -15.65
C VAL A 47 5.87 7.04 -14.64
N GLU A 48 4.86 7.75 -14.16
CA GLU A 48 5.02 8.81 -13.16
C GLU A 48 5.68 8.27 -11.88
N ILE A 49 5.12 7.22 -11.28
CA ILE A 49 5.66 6.64 -10.04
C ILE A 49 7.08 6.11 -10.22
N VAL A 50 7.38 5.45 -11.34
CA VAL A 50 8.72 4.92 -11.62
C VAL A 50 9.73 6.05 -11.70
N GLN A 51 9.41 7.14 -12.41
CA GLN A 51 10.27 8.33 -12.45
C GLN A 51 10.49 8.88 -11.04
N ASP A 52 9.42 8.99 -10.26
CA ASP A 52 9.45 9.51 -8.90
C ASP A 52 10.33 8.66 -7.94
N VAL A 53 10.30 7.34 -8.09
CA VAL A 53 11.14 6.39 -7.34
C VAL A 53 12.61 6.65 -7.64
N PHE A 54 13.00 6.70 -8.92
CA PHE A 54 14.39 6.91 -9.30
C PHE A 54 14.88 8.33 -9.00
N LEU A 55 14.02 9.34 -9.15
CA LEU A 55 14.34 10.70 -8.74
C LEU A 55 14.62 10.78 -7.24
N LYS A 56 13.78 10.14 -6.40
CA LYS A 56 14.01 10.05 -4.96
C LYS A 56 15.30 9.34 -4.60
N LEU A 57 15.64 8.26 -5.30
CA LEU A 57 16.91 7.56 -5.09
C LEU A 57 18.10 8.47 -5.39
N TRP A 58 18.03 9.25 -6.47
CA TRP A 58 19.08 10.19 -6.85
C TRP A 58 19.21 11.37 -5.87
N GLN A 59 18.09 11.95 -5.45
CA GLN A 59 18.06 13.05 -4.48
C GLN A 59 18.63 12.60 -3.13
N ASN A 60 18.32 11.37 -2.68
CA ASN A 60 18.80 10.81 -1.42
C ASN A 60 20.04 9.90 -1.59
N ARG A 61 20.82 10.11 -2.66
CA ARG A 61 21.95 9.23 -3.03
C ARG A 61 23.00 9.06 -1.95
N GLU A 62 23.21 10.07 -1.11
CA GLU A 62 24.19 10.04 -0.01
C GLU A 62 23.86 8.93 1.02
N ALA A 63 22.56 8.72 1.28
CA ALA A 63 22.08 7.71 2.21
C ALA A 63 22.23 6.26 1.66
N LEU A 64 22.50 6.08 0.37
CA LEU A 64 22.64 4.74 -0.24
C LEU A 64 23.84 3.96 0.31
N THR A 65 24.84 4.64 0.87
CA THR A 65 26.00 4.01 1.51
C THR A 65 25.63 3.18 2.74
N TYR A 66 24.52 3.51 3.41
CA TYR A 66 24.02 2.82 4.59
C TYR A 66 23.01 1.71 4.25
N VAL A 67 22.63 1.56 2.99
CA VAL A 67 21.62 0.58 2.56
C VAL A 67 22.25 -0.81 2.50
N GLU A 68 21.73 -1.75 3.28
CA GLU A 68 22.20 -3.15 3.29
C GLU A 68 21.49 -4.06 2.27
N ASN A 69 20.37 -3.59 1.73
CA ASN A 69 19.54 -4.29 0.75
C ASN A 69 18.93 -3.30 -0.24
N ILE A 70 19.65 -3.02 -1.33
CA ILE A 70 19.23 -2.05 -2.34
C ILE A 70 17.90 -2.44 -2.99
N LYS A 71 17.70 -3.73 -3.28
CA LYS A 71 16.45 -4.24 -3.83
C LYS A 71 15.30 -3.93 -2.89
N GLY A 72 15.40 -4.33 -1.63
CA GLY A 72 14.36 -4.06 -0.62
C GLY A 72 14.08 -2.57 -0.44
N TYR A 73 15.12 -1.73 -0.49
CA TYR A 73 14.98 -0.29 -0.41
C TYR A 73 14.19 0.30 -1.58
N ILE A 74 14.56 -0.05 -2.83
CA ILE A 74 13.85 0.39 -4.04
C ILE A 74 12.38 -0.04 -3.98
N TYR A 75 12.11 -1.32 -3.71
CA TYR A 75 10.74 -1.83 -3.61
C TYR A 75 9.92 -1.16 -2.52
N SER A 76 10.54 -0.76 -1.40
CA SER A 76 9.86 -0.03 -0.34
C SER A 76 9.41 1.36 -0.80
N ILE A 77 10.28 2.08 -1.53
CA ILE A 77 9.93 3.40 -2.10
C ILE A 77 8.82 3.24 -3.14
N SER A 78 8.95 2.27 -4.06
CA SER A 78 7.93 2.00 -5.08
C SER A 78 6.59 1.66 -4.46
N ARG A 79 6.58 0.78 -3.46
CA ARG A 79 5.38 0.39 -2.72
C ARG A 79 4.70 1.59 -2.08
N ASN A 80 5.46 2.42 -1.37
CA ASN A 80 4.92 3.59 -0.68
C ASN A 80 4.31 4.57 -1.69
N ARG A 81 4.99 4.85 -2.80
CA ARG A 81 4.47 5.73 -3.86
C ARG A 81 3.21 5.18 -4.52
N SER A 82 3.17 3.89 -4.84
CA SER A 82 1.96 3.27 -5.40
C SER A 82 0.78 3.31 -4.43
N ILE A 83 1.03 3.11 -3.14
CA ILE A 83 -0.03 3.21 -2.12
C ILE A 83 -0.48 4.66 -1.94
N ASP A 84 0.43 5.63 -1.93
CA ASP A 84 0.07 7.04 -1.83
C ASP A 84 -0.81 7.49 -3.01
N TYR A 85 -0.49 7.03 -4.23
CA TYR A 85 -1.35 7.23 -5.40
C TYR A 85 -2.75 6.63 -5.18
N LEU A 86 -2.84 5.38 -4.75
CA LEU A 86 -4.12 4.72 -4.55
C LEU A 86 -4.95 5.37 -3.44
N ARG A 87 -4.31 5.88 -2.38
CA ARG A 87 -4.97 6.67 -1.33
C ARG A 87 -5.54 7.96 -1.88
N LYS A 88 -4.79 8.65 -2.74
CA LYS A 88 -5.25 9.87 -3.41
C LYS A 88 -6.47 9.57 -4.28
N LEU A 89 -6.40 8.50 -5.08
CA LEU A 89 -7.51 8.05 -5.91
C LEU A 89 -8.75 7.70 -5.08
N ALA A 90 -8.60 6.98 -3.96
CA ALA A 90 -9.70 6.65 -3.06
C ALA A 90 -10.37 7.91 -2.49
N LYS A 91 -9.59 8.90 -2.06
CA LYS A 91 -10.10 10.19 -1.57
C LYS A 91 -10.82 10.97 -2.67
N GLU A 92 -10.30 10.96 -3.89
CA GLU A 92 -10.95 11.61 -5.04
C GLU A 92 -12.28 10.95 -5.36
N VAL A 93 -12.36 9.62 -5.32
CA VAL A 93 -13.62 8.88 -5.49
C VAL A 93 -14.62 9.22 -4.38
N ASP A 94 -14.19 9.29 -3.12
CA ASP A 94 -15.07 9.67 -2.01
C ASP A 94 -15.52 11.13 -2.11
N LEU A 95 -14.64 12.04 -2.54
CA LEU A 95 -14.99 13.43 -2.82
C LEU A 95 -16.03 13.52 -3.96
N ILE A 96 -15.83 12.76 -5.05
CA ILE A 96 -16.78 12.69 -6.16
C ILE A 96 -18.12 12.14 -5.66
N LYS A 97 -18.14 11.12 -4.79
CA LYS A 97 -19.39 10.62 -4.19
C LYS A 97 -20.08 11.67 -3.31
N VAL A 98 -19.34 12.44 -2.52
CA VAL A 98 -19.90 13.51 -1.68
C VAL A 98 -20.49 14.62 -2.56
N LEU A 99 -19.75 15.06 -3.58
CA LEU A 99 -20.23 16.06 -4.54
C LEU A 99 -21.42 15.55 -5.35
N ALA A 100 -21.39 14.29 -5.78
CA ALA A 100 -22.50 13.64 -6.46
C ALA A 100 -23.72 13.47 -5.54
N ALA A 101 -23.54 13.17 -4.25
CA ALA A 101 -24.63 13.11 -3.27
C ALA A 101 -25.25 14.50 -3.03
N HIS A 102 -24.43 15.56 -3.03
CA HIS A 102 -24.91 16.94 -3.00
C HIS A 102 -25.66 17.35 -4.29
N HIS A 103 -25.28 16.80 -5.45
CA HIS A 103 -26.02 17.00 -6.70
C HIS A 103 -27.23 16.06 -6.87
N GLN A 104 -27.24 14.89 -6.23
CA GLN A 104 -28.36 13.93 -6.23
C GLN A 104 -29.55 14.37 -5.38
N GLN A 105 -29.46 15.47 -4.61
CA GLN A 105 -30.67 16.12 -4.10
C GLN A 105 -31.53 16.73 -5.24
N TYR A 106 -31.02 16.83 -6.47
CA TYR A 106 -31.74 17.42 -7.60
C TYR A 106 -32.11 16.46 -8.73
N ASP A 107 -31.51 15.27 -8.85
CA ASP A 107 -31.93 14.31 -9.88
C ASP A 107 -31.70 12.87 -9.45
N ASN A 108 -32.82 12.18 -9.20
CA ASN A 108 -32.88 10.73 -9.13
C ASN A 108 -32.68 10.18 -10.55
N ASN A 109 -31.54 9.55 -10.84
CA ASN A 109 -31.55 8.43 -11.77
C ASN A 109 -30.44 7.41 -11.50
N VAL A 110 -30.91 6.17 -11.58
CA VAL A 110 -30.25 4.88 -11.46
C VAL A 110 -29.25 4.74 -12.60
N ASP A 111 -28.00 4.31 -12.31
CA ASP A 111 -27.14 3.48 -13.19
C ASP A 111 -25.62 3.55 -12.90
N GLN A 112 -25.16 4.32 -11.90
CA GLN A 112 -23.73 4.35 -11.51
C GLN A 112 -23.43 3.84 -10.10
N LYS A 113 -24.31 3.00 -9.55
CA LYS A 113 -23.97 2.14 -8.40
C LYS A 113 -23.14 0.96 -8.89
N ILE A 114 -21.88 1.19 -9.24
CA ILE A 114 -20.92 0.10 -9.06
C ILE A 114 -20.81 -0.08 -7.54
N ASN A 115 -21.32 -1.23 -7.10
CA ASN A 115 -21.80 -1.58 -5.77
C ASN A 115 -20.85 -1.28 -4.58
N ALA A 116 -20.96 -0.10 -3.98
CA ALA A 116 -20.44 0.14 -2.63
C ALA A 116 -21.04 -0.85 -1.60
N ASN A 117 -22.30 -1.27 -1.82
CA ASN A 117 -22.99 -2.27 -1.02
C ASN A 117 -22.36 -3.67 -1.16
N ASP A 118 -21.87 -4.04 -2.34
CA ASP A 118 -21.20 -5.34 -2.55
C ASP A 118 -19.82 -5.33 -1.91
N LEU A 119 -19.08 -4.22 -2.00
CA LEU A 119 -17.79 -4.08 -1.33
C LEU A 119 -17.92 -4.21 0.19
N GLN A 120 -18.88 -3.47 0.77
CA GLN A 120 -19.21 -3.55 2.19
C GLN A 120 -19.58 -4.99 2.57
N LEU A 121 -20.45 -5.63 1.81
CA LEU A 121 -20.90 -7.00 2.04
C LEU A 121 -19.74 -8.00 1.95
N ILE A 122 -18.83 -7.85 0.99
CA ILE A 122 -17.66 -8.72 0.84
C ILE A 122 -16.68 -8.53 2.02
N ILE A 123 -16.48 -7.29 2.48
CA ILE A 123 -15.66 -7.00 3.67
C ILE A 123 -16.32 -7.61 4.91
N GLU A 124 -17.63 -7.45 5.08
CA GLU A 124 -18.39 -8.05 6.19
C GLU A 124 -18.32 -9.57 6.17
N GLN A 125 -18.44 -10.20 5.00
CA GLN A 125 -18.26 -11.65 4.82
C GLN A 125 -16.83 -12.10 5.12
N ALA A 126 -15.83 -11.33 4.69
CA ALA A 126 -14.44 -11.63 5.00
C ALA A 126 -14.22 -11.55 6.51
N LEU A 127 -14.70 -10.49 7.16
CA LEU A 127 -14.58 -10.29 8.60
C LEU A 127 -15.41 -11.30 9.40
N TYR A 128 -16.51 -11.82 8.87
CA TYR A 128 -17.45 -12.72 9.57
C TYR A 128 -16.75 -13.88 10.32
N PHE A 129 -15.76 -14.51 9.69
CA PHE A 129 -15.04 -15.67 10.26
C PHE A 129 -13.94 -15.30 11.26
N LEU A 130 -13.66 -14.02 11.48
CA LEU A 130 -12.77 -13.59 12.56
C LEU A 130 -13.50 -13.71 13.89
N SER A 131 -12.78 -14.12 14.94
CA SER A 131 -13.31 -14.03 16.31
C SER A 131 -13.60 -12.58 16.68
N ASP A 132 -14.61 -12.34 17.52
CA ASP A 132 -15.02 -10.98 17.92
C ASP A 132 -13.88 -10.11 18.47
N PRO A 133 -12.92 -10.64 19.26
CA PRO A 133 -11.74 -9.87 19.67
C PRO A 133 -10.89 -9.40 18.48
N LYS A 134 -10.71 -10.25 17.46
CA LYS A 134 -9.93 -9.92 16.26
C LYS A 134 -10.61 -8.88 15.41
N LYS A 135 -11.94 -8.97 15.25
CA LYS A 135 -12.75 -7.94 14.56
C LYS A 135 -12.62 -6.59 15.25
N LYS A 136 -12.80 -6.57 16.58
CA LYS A 136 -12.77 -5.33 17.36
C LYS A 136 -11.39 -4.67 17.34
N ILE A 137 -10.32 -5.46 17.50
CA ILE A 137 -8.93 -4.96 17.38
C ILE A 137 -8.67 -4.39 15.99
N PHE A 138 -9.13 -5.08 14.94
CA PHE A 138 -9.00 -4.62 13.56
C PHE A 138 -9.73 -3.29 13.33
N GLN A 139 -10.99 -3.20 13.77
CA GLN A 139 -11.80 -1.99 13.71
C GLN A 139 -11.10 -0.81 14.39
N MET A 140 -10.71 -0.97 15.66
CA MET A 140 -10.09 0.10 16.43
C MET A 140 -8.76 0.57 15.83
N SER A 141 -7.96 -0.36 15.31
CA SER A 141 -6.68 0.00 14.69
C SER A 141 -6.85 0.67 13.33
N LYS A 142 -7.85 0.28 12.54
CA LYS A 142 -7.88 0.58 11.09
C LYS A 142 -8.99 1.51 10.65
N ILE A 143 -10.05 1.61 11.43
CA ILE A 143 -11.14 2.53 11.18
C ILE A 143 -11.09 3.65 12.22
N ASP A 144 -10.90 3.30 13.49
CA ASP A 144 -10.91 4.29 14.57
C ASP A 144 -9.52 4.94 14.78
N GLY A 145 -8.47 4.46 14.10
CA GLY A 145 -7.14 5.05 14.08
C GLY A 145 -6.34 4.93 15.39
N MET A 146 -6.77 4.05 16.29
CA MET A 146 -6.13 3.86 17.60
C MET A 146 -4.77 3.19 17.47
N SER A 147 -3.82 3.64 18.28
CA SER A 147 -2.51 3.01 18.40
C SER A 147 -2.62 1.63 19.06
N HIS A 148 -1.62 0.78 18.83
CA HIS A 148 -1.59 -0.54 19.45
C HIS A 148 -1.51 -0.48 20.99
N ASP A 149 -0.98 0.62 21.54
CA ASP A 149 -0.91 0.83 22.99
C ASP A 149 -2.30 1.17 23.55
N GLU A 150 -3.02 2.10 22.92
CA GLU A 150 -4.39 2.46 23.31
C GLU A 150 -5.36 1.26 23.21
N ILE A 151 -5.20 0.43 22.17
CA ILE A 151 -6.00 -0.79 22.02
C ILE A 151 -5.67 -1.81 23.10
N ALA A 152 -4.39 -1.96 23.43
CA ALA A 152 -3.93 -2.88 24.47
C ALA A 152 -4.51 -2.48 25.83
N GLU A 153 -4.50 -1.20 26.16
CA GLU A 153 -5.10 -0.66 27.38
C GLU A 153 -6.62 -0.87 27.40
N LEU A 154 -7.32 -0.48 26.33
CA LEU A 154 -8.78 -0.55 26.24
C LEU A 154 -9.31 -1.99 26.29
N MET A 155 -8.59 -2.96 25.72
CA MET A 155 -8.99 -4.36 25.71
C MET A 155 -8.40 -5.19 26.84
N HIS A 156 -7.59 -4.59 27.71
CA HIS A 156 -6.82 -5.30 28.75
C HIS A 156 -5.97 -6.44 28.17
N LEU A 157 -5.30 -6.18 27.05
CA LEU A 157 -4.42 -7.11 26.35
C LEU A 157 -2.97 -6.61 26.36
N SER A 158 -2.02 -7.49 26.06
CA SER A 158 -0.65 -7.02 25.80
C SER A 158 -0.55 -6.42 24.40
N LYS A 159 0.33 -5.42 24.21
CA LYS A 159 0.68 -4.87 22.89
C LYS A 159 1.10 -5.96 21.90
N SER A 160 1.77 -7.02 22.39
CA SER A 160 2.16 -8.18 21.57
C SER A 160 0.94 -8.96 21.09
N THR A 161 -0.05 -9.16 21.96
CA THR A 161 -1.32 -9.81 21.62
C THR A 161 -2.09 -9.01 20.56
N VAL A 162 -2.14 -7.68 20.69
CA VAL A 162 -2.76 -6.79 19.69
C VAL A 162 -2.07 -6.92 18.33
N LYS A 163 -0.73 -6.86 18.29
CA LYS A 163 0.06 -7.06 17.06
C LYS A 163 -0.17 -8.45 16.45
N ASN A 164 -0.21 -9.49 17.26
CA ASN A 164 -0.41 -10.86 16.79
C ASN A 164 -1.81 -11.04 16.19
N HIS A 165 -2.85 -10.53 16.87
CA HIS A 165 -4.20 -10.55 16.34
C HIS A 165 -4.33 -9.77 15.04
N LEU A 166 -3.72 -8.59 14.93
CA LEU A 166 -3.69 -7.85 13.66
C LEU A 166 -2.97 -8.66 12.57
N SER A 167 -1.79 -9.22 12.86
CA SER A 167 -1.02 -10.00 11.88
C SER A 167 -1.78 -11.25 11.40
N GLU A 168 -2.43 -11.97 12.30
CA GLU A 168 -3.27 -13.13 11.98
C GLU A 168 -4.49 -12.75 11.15
N THR A 169 -5.19 -11.67 11.53
CA THR A 169 -6.32 -11.12 10.78
C THR A 169 -5.91 -10.76 9.36
N LEU A 170 -4.76 -10.10 9.19
CA LEU A 170 -4.23 -9.74 7.88
C LEU A 170 -3.86 -10.96 7.04
N LYS A 171 -3.25 -11.97 7.66
CA LYS A 171 -2.91 -13.23 6.98
C LYS A 171 -4.17 -13.94 6.49
N TYR A 172 -5.20 -14.00 7.33
CA TYR A 172 -6.49 -14.58 6.98
C TYR A 172 -7.16 -13.81 5.83
N LEU A 173 -7.26 -12.47 5.93
CA LEU A 173 -7.87 -11.65 4.87
C LEU A 173 -7.11 -11.82 3.55
N ARG A 174 -5.77 -11.87 3.59
CA ARG A 174 -4.98 -12.16 2.39
C ARG A 174 -5.33 -13.49 1.74
N GLN A 175 -5.51 -14.55 2.53
CA GLN A 175 -5.89 -15.85 2.01
C GLN A 175 -7.32 -15.82 1.45
N TYR A 176 -8.26 -15.21 2.19
CA TYR A 176 -9.66 -15.12 1.80
C TYR A 176 -9.88 -14.48 0.41
N PHE A 177 -9.12 -13.43 0.10
CA PHE A 177 -9.18 -12.75 -1.20
C PHE A 177 -8.33 -13.42 -2.27
N LYS A 178 -7.25 -14.13 -1.91
CA LYS A 178 -6.43 -14.88 -2.89
C LYS A 178 -7.23 -16.00 -3.55
N ASP A 179 -8.14 -16.62 -2.81
CA ASP A 179 -8.99 -17.71 -3.31
C ASP A 179 -10.20 -17.20 -4.12
N ARG A 180 -10.30 -15.87 -4.35
CA ARG A 180 -11.35 -15.18 -5.11
C ARG A 180 -10.75 -14.18 -6.11
N PRO A 181 -10.26 -14.65 -7.27
CA PRO A 181 -9.54 -13.81 -8.25
C PRO A 181 -10.37 -12.64 -8.77
N GLU A 182 -11.70 -12.76 -8.79
CA GLU A 182 -12.66 -11.67 -9.08
C GLU A 182 -12.62 -10.52 -8.06
N HIS A 183 -11.90 -10.68 -6.95
CA HIS A 183 -11.77 -9.70 -5.86
C HIS A 183 -10.31 -9.37 -5.52
N GLU A 184 -9.35 -9.69 -6.40
CA GLU A 184 -7.93 -9.43 -6.16
C GLU A 184 -7.63 -7.92 -5.91
N TYR A 185 -8.39 -7.02 -6.53
CA TYR A 185 -8.29 -5.58 -6.29
C TYR A 185 -8.74 -5.16 -4.87
N LEU A 186 -9.60 -5.95 -4.21
CA LEU A 186 -9.99 -5.73 -2.82
C LEU A 186 -8.85 -5.99 -1.86
N LEU A 187 -7.96 -6.93 -2.19
CA LEU A 187 -6.72 -7.14 -1.45
C LEU A 187 -5.85 -5.88 -1.46
N ILE A 188 -5.78 -5.20 -2.61
CA ILE A 188 -5.03 -3.96 -2.80
C ILE A 188 -5.67 -2.85 -1.95
N LEU A 189 -7.01 -2.67 -2.02
CA LEU A 189 -7.78 -1.72 -1.20
C LEU A 189 -7.64 -1.96 0.31
N LEU A 190 -7.66 -3.22 0.74
CA LEU A 190 -7.41 -3.60 2.12
C LEU A 190 -6.00 -3.17 2.52
N VAL A 191 -4.97 -3.52 1.74
CA VAL A 191 -3.58 -3.13 2.02
C VAL A 191 -3.38 -1.61 2.04
N ILE A 192 -4.12 -0.85 1.23
CA ILE A 192 -4.11 0.63 1.22
C ILE A 192 -4.69 1.20 2.52
N ASN A 193 -5.88 0.73 2.93
CA ASN A 193 -6.54 1.17 4.17
C ASN A 193 -5.78 0.72 5.43
N LEU A 194 -4.96 -0.33 5.33
CA LEU A 194 -4.18 -0.89 6.43
C LEU A 194 -2.87 -0.20 6.76
N LEU A 195 -2.42 0.74 5.92
CA LEU A 195 -1.14 1.45 6.11
C LEU A 195 -1.30 2.82 6.77
N ASN A 196 -2.50 3.16 7.20
CA ASN A 196 -2.74 4.19 8.21
C ASN A 196 -2.63 3.57 9.61
#